data_AF-A0A128EFN6-F1
#
_entry.id   AF-A0A128EFN6-F1
#
_cell.length_a   1.000
_cell.length_b   1.000
_cell.length_c   1.000
_cell.angle_alpha   90.00
_cell.angle_beta   90.00
_cell.angle_gamma   90.00
#
_symmetry.space_group_name_H-M   'P 1'
#
loop_
_entity.id
_entity.type
_entity.pdbx_description
1 polymer ?
#
loop_
_entity_poly.entity_id
_entity_poly.type
_entity_poly.pdbx_seq_one_letter_code
_entity_poly.pdbx_strand_id
1 'polypeptide(L)'
;MKDFLTQKYFDILIATAVLLVLGIPVGIANIYLGYIIGESPCTLCWNERIGMVVVGMLGIFILRYGLRAKYLVMVFLSAAYGLFMTLRHSSFDGTQADVGMGFGGAIFGAHTYTWGIFVYWAVIIAMSLLLFFMRNENIAKELYAKELKIKEFSPYSKFVVGLSLFVILSNGLQAFISTGIPPYSGKGEPERFSFEYVTQRWTSHVWDRLAKPISFTGSSVVDSPFVAGESAPKKFAFNSDENAGVAVSLKPAPAVLESKELPFQAVGLFEHGNAADIAYNSEKNQFAITSTQAGIYFTDDKFNLRENAILDKPNGYDIPLTVASTFVGNQVVSTAYNKTLWIVEQTPQSKIDEFKEWNVFRKTSGGLMAPLYRERPWVNTVRAKKAYILTLAYDKDSKYMYMLSVPNPASQKIILIKVDPKDNTLSGELVVKAGENFAIKDKRKISEYYITAGDIKDGKFVAYSKNFNTLLVIDLQSAMVEDAYAMPKINGEISGLTFKGDKIVILSHKDSKDYVSEIQNPF
;
A
#
# COMPACT_ATOMS: atom_id res chain seq x y z
N MET A 1 22.91 43.22 -21.42
CA MET A 1 22.72 41.86 -20.84
C MET A 1 24.04 41.09 -20.59
N LYS A 2 25.20 41.77 -20.52
CA LYS A 2 26.51 41.17 -20.17
C LYS A 2 26.84 41.25 -18.66
N ASP A 3 26.04 41.98 -17.87
CA ASP A 3 26.38 42.34 -16.47
C ASP A 3 25.44 41.75 -15.40
N PHE A 4 24.64 40.74 -15.72
CA PHE A 4 23.58 40.28 -14.80
C PHE A 4 24.10 39.58 -13.52
N LEU A 5 25.40 39.25 -13.45
CA LEU A 5 26.03 38.64 -12.26
C LEU A 5 27.41 39.25 -11.99
N THR A 6 27.47 40.55 -11.65
CA THR A 6 28.68 41.08 -11.00
C THR A 6 28.89 40.39 -9.65
N GLN A 7 30.12 40.42 -9.11
CA GLN A 7 30.42 39.81 -7.81
C GLN A 7 29.46 40.31 -6.71
N LYS A 8 29.16 41.61 -6.70
CA LYS A 8 28.22 42.23 -5.76
C LYS A 8 26.81 41.64 -5.87
N TYR A 9 26.27 41.49 -7.08
CA TYR A 9 24.94 40.93 -7.27
C TYR A 9 24.88 39.44 -6.93
N PHE A 10 25.94 38.69 -7.26
CA PHE A 10 26.07 37.29 -6.85
C PHE A 10 26.05 37.15 -5.33
N ASP A 11 26.82 37.96 -4.60
CA ASP A 11 26.86 37.91 -3.14
C ASP A 11 25.51 38.29 -2.51
N ILE A 12 24.79 39.25 -3.10
CA ILE A 12 23.41 39.60 -2.68
C ILE A 12 22.45 38.45 -2.93
N LEU A 13 22.54 37.79 -4.09
CA LEU A 13 21.66 36.66 -4.43
C LEU A 13 21.88 35.48 -3.49
N ILE A 14 23.14 35.10 -3.22
CA ILE A 14 23.45 34.02 -2.29
C ILE A 14 23.02 34.40 -0.86
N ALA A 15 23.26 35.64 -0.41
CA ALA A 15 22.78 36.08 0.91
C ALA A 15 21.25 36.04 1.00
N THR A 16 20.55 36.46 -0.04
CA THR A 16 19.08 36.36 -0.11
C THR A 16 18.63 34.90 -0.06
N ALA A 17 19.28 34.00 -0.79
CA ALA A 17 18.96 32.57 -0.76
C ALA A 17 19.14 31.97 0.64
N VAL A 18 20.22 32.33 1.35
CA VAL A 18 20.44 31.91 2.75
C VAL A 18 19.32 32.44 3.65
N LEU A 19 18.91 33.70 3.50
CA LEU A 19 17.81 34.27 4.26
C LEU A 19 16.48 33.54 4.00
N LEU A 20 16.17 33.23 2.74
CA LEU A 20 14.94 32.53 2.36
C LEU A 20 14.89 31.08 2.86
N VAL A 21 16.03 30.42 3.03
CA VAL A 21 16.11 29.05 3.56
C VAL A 21 16.17 29.03 5.09
N LEU A 22 16.92 29.92 5.74
CA LEU A 22 17.09 29.89 7.20
C LEU A 22 16.16 30.84 7.94
N GLY A 23 16.00 32.06 7.46
CA GLY A 23 15.19 33.08 8.13
C GLY A 23 13.71 32.78 8.05
N ILE A 24 13.22 32.26 6.92
CA ILE A 24 11.80 32.01 6.70
C ILE A 24 11.37 30.63 7.23
N PRO A 25 11.62 29.49 6.57
CA PRO A 25 11.03 28.23 7.00
C PRO A 25 11.60 27.75 8.33
N VAL A 26 12.93 27.76 8.51
CA VAL A 26 13.54 27.34 9.78
C VAL A 26 13.23 28.35 10.90
N GLY A 27 13.33 29.65 10.62
CA GLY A 27 13.03 30.71 11.57
C GLY A 27 11.58 30.71 12.05
N ILE A 28 10.61 30.63 11.14
CA ILE A 28 9.17 30.53 11.48
C ILE A 28 8.90 29.24 12.25
N ALA A 29 9.43 28.10 11.80
CA ALA A 29 9.19 26.82 12.45
C ALA A 29 9.84 26.72 13.84
N ASN A 30 10.97 27.39 14.06
CA ASN A 30 11.63 27.43 15.36
C ASN A 30 11.00 28.46 16.30
N ILE A 31 10.88 29.72 15.87
CA ILE A 31 10.44 30.82 16.72
C ILE A 31 8.94 30.82 16.91
N TYR A 32 8.18 30.83 15.81
CA TYR A 32 6.73 30.93 15.88
C TYR A 32 6.09 29.59 16.23
N LEU A 33 6.30 28.54 15.43
CA LEU A 33 5.69 27.24 15.72
C LEU A 33 6.26 26.63 17.00
N GLY A 34 7.58 26.67 17.17
CA GLY A 34 8.26 26.10 18.32
C GLY A 34 8.01 26.83 19.64
N TYR A 35 8.52 28.06 19.77
CA TYR A 35 8.47 28.79 21.05
C TYR A 35 7.12 29.45 21.33
N ILE A 36 6.42 29.97 20.31
CA ILE A 36 5.16 30.70 20.51
C ILE A 36 3.96 29.75 20.57
N ILE A 37 3.79 28.86 19.59
CA ILE A 37 2.68 27.90 19.57
C ILE A 37 2.96 26.70 20.48
N GLY A 38 4.22 26.29 20.61
CA GLY A 38 4.60 25.09 21.35
C GLY A 38 4.59 23.81 20.50
N GLU A 39 4.53 23.92 19.17
CA GLU A 39 4.64 22.78 18.26
C GLU A 39 6.08 22.26 18.26
N SER A 40 6.29 21.09 18.87
CA SER A 40 7.58 20.43 18.77
C SER A 40 7.73 19.75 17.41
N PRO A 41 8.91 19.84 16.78
CA PRO A 41 9.19 19.08 15.56
C PRO A 41 9.30 17.57 15.86
N CYS A 42 8.71 16.76 14.98
CA CYS A 42 8.91 15.32 14.97
C CYS A 42 10.32 14.96 14.45
N THR A 43 10.68 13.67 14.52
CA THR A 43 11.97 13.16 14.03
C THR A 43 12.22 13.52 12.57
N LEU A 44 11.19 13.52 11.72
CA LEU A 44 11.32 13.87 10.31
C LEU A 44 11.48 15.39 10.12
N CYS A 45 10.70 16.23 10.82
CA CYS A 45 10.91 17.68 10.84
C CYS A 45 12.33 18.06 11.26
N TRP A 46 12.92 17.38 12.24
CA TRP A 46 14.31 17.63 12.63
C TRP A 46 15.28 17.38 11.48
N ASN A 47 15.12 16.27 10.77
CA ASN A 47 15.95 15.93 9.61
C ASN A 47 15.78 16.95 8.47
N GLU A 48 14.55 17.40 8.23
CA GLU A 48 14.26 18.46 7.26
C GLU A 48 14.93 19.78 7.65
N ARG A 49 14.87 20.19 8.92
CA ARG A 49 15.54 21.42 9.38
C ARG A 49 17.06 21.32 9.29
N ILE A 50 17.63 20.16 9.64
CA ILE A 50 19.08 19.93 9.53
C ILE A 50 19.54 20.10 8.08
N GLY A 51 18.81 19.55 7.11
CA GLY A 51 19.15 19.74 5.70
C GLY A 51 19.12 21.22 5.26
N MET A 52 18.12 21.99 5.70
CA MET A 52 18.03 23.44 5.41
C MET A 52 19.17 24.20 6.08
N VAL A 53 19.52 23.87 7.33
CA VAL A 53 20.68 24.44 8.05
C VAL A 53 21.97 24.18 7.30
N VAL A 54 22.20 22.95 6.83
CA VAL A 54 23.40 22.60 6.06
C VAL A 54 23.45 23.39 4.74
N VAL A 55 22.33 23.48 4.00
CA VAL A 55 22.25 24.28 2.77
C VAL A 55 22.57 25.76 3.05
N GLY A 56 21.97 26.34 4.09
CA GLY A 56 22.22 27.73 4.46
C GLY A 56 23.67 27.99 4.86
N MET A 57 24.27 27.09 5.66
CA MET A 57 25.68 27.15 6.03
C MET A 57 26.61 27.08 4.81
N LEU A 58 26.31 26.22 3.84
CA LEU A 58 27.06 26.15 2.58
C LEU A 58 26.93 27.44 1.77
N GLY A 59 25.75 28.09 1.77
CA GLY A 59 25.57 29.43 1.21
C GLY A 59 26.46 30.48 1.89
N ILE A 60 26.55 30.45 3.22
CA ILE A 60 27.46 31.33 3.98
C ILE A 60 28.94 31.04 3.62
N PHE A 61 29.31 29.77 3.43
CA PHE A 61 30.65 29.41 2.98
C PHE A 61 30.95 29.90 1.55
N ILE A 62 29.96 29.89 0.65
CA ILE A 62 30.09 30.49 -0.69
C ILE A 62 30.33 31.99 -0.58
N LEU A 63 29.62 32.70 0.31
CA LEU A 63 29.84 34.12 0.56
C LEU A 63 31.23 34.42 1.12
N ARG A 64 31.73 33.57 2.04
CA ARG A 64 33.01 33.80 2.74
C ARG A 64 34.23 33.35 1.95
N TYR A 65 34.14 32.25 1.23
CA TYR A 65 35.28 31.55 0.62
C TYR A 65 35.21 31.44 -0.92
N GLY A 66 34.19 32.08 -1.52
CA GLY A 66 33.92 32.03 -2.95
C GLY A 66 33.14 30.79 -3.38
N LEU A 67 32.64 30.82 -4.61
CA LEU A 67 31.88 29.72 -5.19
C LEU A 67 32.84 28.58 -5.57
N ARG A 68 32.82 27.48 -4.83
CA ARG A 68 33.64 26.29 -5.12
C ARG A 68 32.79 25.11 -5.54
N ALA A 69 33.33 24.27 -6.43
CA ALA A 69 32.68 23.03 -6.84
C ALA A 69 32.26 22.16 -5.64
N LYS A 70 33.10 22.03 -4.60
CA LYS A 70 32.77 21.26 -3.40
C LYS A 70 31.55 21.80 -2.64
N TYR A 71 31.40 23.11 -2.50
CA TYR A 71 30.25 23.69 -1.80
C TYR A 71 28.99 23.51 -2.64
N LEU A 72 29.11 23.71 -3.94
CA LEU A 72 28.03 23.49 -4.89
C LEU A 72 27.50 22.05 -4.84
N VAL A 73 28.40 21.08 -4.96
CA VAL A 73 28.06 19.65 -4.89
C VAL A 73 27.39 19.33 -3.55
N MET A 74 27.93 19.85 -2.45
CA MET A 74 27.33 19.64 -1.13
C MET A 74 25.96 20.29 -0.99
N VAL A 75 25.69 21.43 -1.64
CA VAL A 75 24.35 22.04 -1.65
C VAL A 75 23.36 21.10 -2.34
N PHE A 76 23.70 20.57 -3.52
CA PHE A 76 22.83 19.64 -4.23
C PHE A 76 22.63 18.32 -3.48
N LEU A 77 23.68 17.74 -2.90
CA LEU A 77 23.55 16.52 -2.09
C LEU A 77 22.69 16.74 -0.85
N SER A 78 22.86 17.89 -0.17
CA SER A 78 22.05 18.24 1.00
C SER A 78 20.58 18.51 0.61
N ALA A 79 20.35 19.15 -0.54
CA ALA A 79 19.01 19.38 -1.06
C ALA A 79 18.33 18.08 -1.50
N ALA A 80 19.08 17.15 -2.12
CA ALA A 80 18.57 15.83 -2.48
C ALA A 80 18.20 15.01 -1.24
N TYR A 81 19.05 15.01 -0.20
CA TYR A 81 18.73 14.41 1.09
C TYR A 81 17.49 15.03 1.73
N GLY A 82 17.43 16.36 1.77
CA GLY A 82 16.31 17.10 2.30
C GLY A 82 15.01 16.79 1.58
N LEU A 83 15.04 16.79 0.24
CA LEU A 83 13.89 16.43 -0.59
C LEU A 83 13.44 14.99 -0.33
N PHE A 84 14.36 14.04 -0.24
CA PHE A 84 14.03 12.66 0.14
C PHE A 84 13.33 12.60 1.51
N MET A 85 13.87 13.29 2.51
CA MET A 85 13.29 13.30 3.86
C MET A 85 11.91 13.94 3.90
N THR A 86 11.70 15.04 3.18
CA THR A 86 10.39 15.67 3.14
C THR A 86 9.37 14.86 2.34
N LEU A 87 9.75 14.30 1.19
CA LEU A 87 8.87 13.41 0.44
C LEU A 87 8.43 12.24 1.31
N ARG A 88 9.37 11.62 2.03
CA ARG A 88 9.08 10.56 2.98
C ARG A 88 8.07 11.00 4.04
N HIS A 89 8.23 12.18 4.61
CA HIS A 89 7.33 12.72 5.63
C HIS A 89 5.93 12.98 5.08
N SER A 90 5.83 13.70 3.95
CA SER A 90 4.56 13.96 3.26
C SER A 90 3.83 12.69 2.83
N SER A 91 4.56 11.65 2.41
CA SER A 91 3.96 10.38 2.01
C SER A 91 3.31 9.64 3.16
N PHE A 92 3.91 9.62 4.36
CA PHE A 92 3.35 8.92 5.52
C PHE A 92 2.16 9.65 6.14
N ASP A 93 2.26 10.98 6.31
CA ASP A 93 1.30 11.73 7.12
C ASP A 93 0.26 12.50 6.30
N GLY A 94 0.48 12.73 5.00
CA GLY A 94 -0.41 13.55 4.16
C GLY A 94 -1.14 12.81 3.05
N THR A 95 -0.42 12.07 2.19
CA THR A 95 -0.99 11.62 0.89
C THR A 95 -2.06 10.53 0.96
N GLN A 96 -2.25 9.90 2.13
CA GLN A 96 -3.15 8.77 2.32
C GLN A 96 -4.31 9.08 3.28
N ALA A 97 -4.34 10.30 3.82
CA ALA A 97 -5.32 10.73 4.81
C ALA A 97 -6.40 11.61 4.16
N ASP A 98 -7.52 11.78 4.86
CA ASP A 98 -8.60 12.64 4.37
C ASP A 98 -8.17 14.11 4.37
N VAL A 99 -8.92 14.95 3.65
CA VAL A 99 -8.62 16.38 3.52
C VAL A 99 -8.51 17.04 4.90
N GLY A 100 -7.37 17.67 5.16
CA GLY A 100 -7.07 18.37 6.41
C GLY A 100 -6.53 17.49 7.53
N MET A 101 -6.41 16.17 7.32
CA MET A 101 -5.67 15.29 8.22
C MET A 101 -4.16 15.40 7.95
N GLY A 102 -3.38 15.41 9.03
CA GLY A 102 -1.93 15.44 8.95
C GLY A 102 -1.30 15.85 10.28
N PHE A 103 0.03 15.89 10.28
CA PHE A 103 0.85 16.28 11.42
C PHE A 103 1.28 17.76 11.36
N GLY A 104 1.09 18.50 12.46
CA GLY A 104 1.50 19.91 12.60
C GLY A 104 0.57 20.91 11.89
N GLY A 105 0.71 22.20 12.20
CA GLY A 105 -0.14 23.25 11.64
C GLY A 105 -0.09 23.33 10.11
N ALA A 106 -1.21 23.73 9.49
CA ALA A 106 -1.28 24.01 8.05
C ALA A 106 -1.02 25.50 7.77
N ILE A 107 -0.18 25.76 6.77
CA ILE A 107 0.11 27.10 6.24
C ILE A 107 -0.39 27.11 4.79
N PHE A 108 -1.28 28.04 4.45
CA PHE A 108 -1.99 28.08 3.16
C PHE A 108 -2.63 26.74 2.73
N GLY A 109 -3.18 25.98 3.69
CA GLY A 109 -3.86 24.71 3.43
C GLY A 109 -2.95 23.48 3.29
N ALA A 110 -1.62 23.64 3.38
CA ALA A 110 -0.68 22.52 3.40
C ALA A 110 0.04 22.44 4.76
N HIS A 111 0.10 21.24 5.33
CA HIS A 111 0.84 20.99 6.57
C HIS A 111 2.32 21.36 6.42
N THR A 112 2.92 21.80 7.53
CA THR A 112 4.30 22.34 7.57
C THR A 112 5.34 21.42 6.92
N TYR A 113 5.21 20.10 7.05
CA TYR A 113 6.12 19.16 6.39
C TYR A 113 6.07 19.26 4.86
N THR A 114 4.92 19.50 4.23
CA THR A 114 4.81 19.59 2.77
C THR A 114 5.63 20.75 2.19
N TRP A 115 5.81 21.84 2.94
CA TRP A 115 6.58 23.01 2.51
C TRP A 115 8.06 22.72 2.32
N GLY A 116 8.63 21.70 2.97
CA GLY A 116 10.01 21.30 2.74
C GLY A 116 10.27 20.88 1.28
N ILE A 117 9.30 20.23 0.62
CA ILE A 117 9.40 19.83 -0.80
C ILE A 117 9.62 21.07 -1.66
N PHE A 118 8.83 22.11 -1.43
CA PHE A 118 8.94 23.37 -2.15
C PHE A 118 10.29 24.05 -1.90
N VAL A 119 10.72 24.15 -0.63
CA VAL A 119 12.00 24.79 -0.26
C VAL A 119 13.18 24.08 -0.91
N TYR A 120 13.23 22.74 -0.87
CA TYR A 120 14.33 21.99 -1.46
C TYR A 120 14.34 22.04 -2.99
N TRP A 121 13.19 22.00 -3.65
CA TRP A 121 13.11 22.25 -5.09
C TRP A 121 13.54 23.66 -5.46
N ALA A 122 13.14 24.67 -4.67
CA ALA A 122 13.57 26.04 -4.88
C ALA A 122 15.10 26.18 -4.78
N VAL A 123 15.75 25.49 -3.83
CA VAL A 123 17.22 25.43 -3.73
C VAL A 123 17.84 24.82 -4.99
N ILE A 124 17.34 23.66 -5.43
CA ILE A 124 17.85 22.96 -6.62
C ILE A 124 17.71 23.84 -7.86
N ILE A 125 16.53 24.42 -8.08
CA ILE A 125 16.24 25.26 -9.24
C ILE A 125 17.05 26.55 -9.18
N ALA A 126 17.06 27.25 -8.05
CA ALA A 126 17.80 28.51 -7.89
C ALA A 126 19.31 28.31 -8.13
N MET A 127 19.92 27.27 -7.56
CA MET A 127 21.33 26.98 -7.83
C MET A 127 21.59 26.56 -9.28
N SER A 128 20.69 25.77 -9.88
CA SER A 128 20.82 25.36 -11.28
C SER A 128 20.73 26.55 -12.23
N LEU A 129 19.77 27.45 -12.02
CA LEU A 129 19.63 28.68 -12.82
C LEU A 129 20.81 29.63 -12.60
N LEU A 130 21.29 29.75 -11.36
CA LEU A 130 22.46 30.56 -11.04
C LEU A 130 23.69 30.07 -11.81
N LEU A 131 23.91 28.75 -11.90
CA LEU A 131 24.99 28.17 -12.70
C LEU A 131 24.75 28.34 -14.20
N PHE A 132 23.52 28.11 -14.67
CA PHE A 132 23.17 28.18 -16.09
C PHE A 132 23.37 29.59 -16.65
N PHE A 133 23.01 30.63 -15.88
CA PHE A 133 23.18 32.02 -16.27
C PHE A 133 24.53 32.61 -15.86
N MET A 134 25.43 31.82 -15.29
CA MET A 134 26.76 32.27 -14.87
C MET A 134 27.62 32.57 -16.09
N ARG A 135 27.70 33.85 -16.47
CA ARG A 135 28.52 34.33 -17.59
C ARG A 135 29.78 35.08 -17.13
N ASN A 136 29.95 35.28 -15.83
CA ASN A 136 31.09 36.01 -15.28
C ASN A 136 32.30 35.07 -15.11
N GLU A 137 33.32 35.26 -15.94
CA GLU A 137 34.54 34.44 -15.91
C GLU A 137 35.25 34.46 -14.56
N ASN A 138 35.21 35.58 -13.83
CA ASN A 138 35.89 35.68 -12.54
C ASN A 138 35.21 34.80 -11.49
N ILE A 139 33.88 34.75 -11.49
CA ILE A 139 33.10 33.86 -10.60
C ILE A 139 33.27 32.40 -11.04
N ALA A 140 33.24 32.14 -12.35
CA ALA A 140 33.43 30.79 -12.88
C ALA A 140 34.82 30.22 -12.55
N LYS A 141 35.88 31.05 -12.56
CA LYS A 141 37.24 30.65 -12.14
C LYS A 141 37.32 30.23 -10.68
N GLU A 142 36.45 30.76 -9.80
CA GLU A 142 36.42 30.36 -8.38
C GLU A 142 36.04 28.89 -8.19
N LEU A 143 35.27 28.30 -9.13
CA LEU A 143 34.81 26.91 -9.03
C LEU A 143 35.98 25.92 -8.90
N TYR A 144 37.08 26.22 -9.59
CA TYR A 144 38.29 25.40 -9.67
C TYR A 144 39.50 26.03 -8.98
N ALA A 145 39.30 27.13 -8.24
CA ALA A 145 40.39 27.82 -7.58
C ALA A 145 41.03 26.95 -6.48
N LYS A 146 42.35 26.75 -6.56
CA LYS A 146 43.13 25.98 -5.58
C LYS A 146 43.29 26.73 -4.25
N GLU A 147 43.49 28.05 -4.32
CA GLU A 147 43.75 28.87 -3.12
C GLU A 147 42.47 29.32 -2.42
N LEU A 148 42.55 29.47 -1.10
CA LEU A 148 41.46 29.97 -0.24
C LEU A 148 41.45 31.50 -0.21
N LYS A 149 40.55 32.10 -1.00
CA LYS A 149 40.28 33.54 -0.93
C LYS A 149 39.21 33.83 0.10
N ILE A 150 39.60 34.56 1.15
CA ILE A 150 38.73 34.96 2.25
C ILE A 150 38.08 36.31 1.89
N LYS A 151 36.77 36.33 1.63
CA LYS A 151 36.00 37.53 1.23
C LYS A 151 35.34 38.19 2.43
N GLU A 152 35.41 39.51 2.53
CA GLU A 152 34.65 40.24 3.56
C GLU A 152 33.15 40.24 3.25
N PHE A 153 32.34 40.10 4.30
CA PHE A 153 30.89 40.18 4.15
C PHE A 153 30.44 41.62 3.92
N SER A 154 29.56 41.82 2.94
CA SER A 154 28.81 43.08 2.79
C SER A 154 27.94 43.35 4.03
N PRO A 155 27.50 44.60 4.29
CA PRO A 155 26.59 44.89 5.40
C PRO A 155 25.32 44.02 5.40
N TYR A 156 24.72 43.79 4.22
CA TYR A 156 23.57 42.90 4.07
C TYR A 156 23.92 41.45 4.41
N SER A 157 25.05 40.95 3.91
CA SER A 157 25.54 39.59 4.22
C SER A 157 25.83 39.44 5.72
N LYS A 158 26.39 40.46 6.40
CA LYS A 158 26.60 40.44 7.86
C LYS A 158 25.28 40.31 8.62
N PHE A 159 24.26 41.06 8.21
CA PHE A 159 22.92 40.95 8.79
C PHE A 159 22.33 39.55 8.62
N VAL A 160 22.34 39.01 7.39
CA VAL A 160 21.82 37.68 7.10
C VAL A 160 22.56 36.61 7.90
N VAL A 161 23.90 36.65 7.92
CA VAL A 161 24.73 35.70 8.68
C VAL A 161 24.43 35.78 10.17
N GLY A 162 24.29 36.99 10.73
CA GLY A 162 23.93 37.19 12.13
C GLY A 162 22.57 36.60 12.48
N LEU A 163 21.55 36.86 11.66
CA LEU A 163 20.21 36.29 11.83
C LEU A 163 20.21 34.76 11.68
N SER A 164 20.91 34.23 10.67
CA SER A 164 21.07 32.79 10.46
C SER A 164 21.73 32.11 11.65
N LEU A 165 22.78 32.71 12.21
CA LEU A 165 23.45 32.17 13.39
C LEU A 165 22.51 32.13 14.59
N PHE A 166 21.73 33.19 14.81
CA PHE A 166 20.71 33.22 15.86
C PHE A 166 19.68 32.09 15.69
N VAL A 167 19.12 31.92 14.49
CA VAL A 167 18.13 30.85 14.21
C VAL A 167 18.75 29.46 14.41
N ILE A 168 19.97 29.23 13.95
CA ILE A 168 20.66 27.94 14.10
C ILE A 168 20.89 27.62 15.58
N LEU A 169 21.39 28.58 16.37
CA LEU A 169 21.63 28.38 17.80
C LEU A 169 20.31 28.15 18.55
N SER A 170 19.28 28.92 18.23
CA SER A 170 17.93 28.76 18.80
C SER A 170 17.32 27.40 18.47
N ASN A 171 17.54 26.89 17.25
CA ASN A 171 17.12 25.56 16.83
C ASN A 171 17.93 24.44 17.49
N GLY A 172 19.22 24.66 17.73
CA GLY A 172 20.07 23.78 18.53
C GLY A 172 19.61 23.67 19.99
N LEU A 173 19.27 24.81 20.61
CA LEU A 173 18.70 24.83 21.96
C LEU A 173 17.37 24.09 22.03
N GLN A 174 16.48 24.33 21.05
CA GLN A 174 15.21 23.63 20.96
C GLN A 174 15.42 22.11 20.81
N ALA A 175 16.38 21.67 19.99
CA ALA A 175 16.71 20.26 19.81
C ALA A 175 17.26 19.64 21.10
N PHE A 176 18.16 20.32 21.79
CA PHE A 176 18.72 19.87 23.06
C PHE A 176 17.62 19.67 24.12
N ILE A 177 16.69 20.62 24.24
CA ILE A 177 15.59 20.52 25.20
C ILE A 177 14.64 19.36 24.83
N SER A 178 14.21 19.27 23.58
CA SER A 178 13.19 18.30 23.17
C SER A 178 13.71 16.88 22.99
N THR A 179 14.97 16.70 22.55
CA THR A 179 15.51 15.40 22.14
C THR A 179 16.68 14.92 22.99
N GLY A 180 17.36 15.82 23.71
CA GLY A 180 18.50 15.51 24.55
C GLY A 180 19.81 15.30 23.80
N ILE A 181 20.80 14.81 24.53
CA ILE A 181 22.10 14.39 23.98
C ILE A 181 22.08 12.90 23.64
N PRO A 182 22.99 12.40 22.77
CA PRO A 182 23.14 10.96 22.59
C PRO A 182 23.27 10.22 23.93
N PRO A 183 22.59 9.07 24.14
CA PRO A 183 21.89 8.25 23.15
C PRO A 183 20.41 8.63 22.93
N TYR A 184 19.92 9.75 23.44
CA TYR A 184 18.54 10.18 23.21
C TYR A 184 18.33 10.69 21.78
N SER A 185 17.08 10.68 21.32
CA SER A 185 16.72 10.92 19.93
C SER A 185 15.33 11.54 19.77
N GLY A 186 15.05 12.05 18.56
CA GLY A 186 13.74 12.57 18.21
C GLY A 186 12.62 11.54 18.29
N LYS A 187 11.40 12.03 18.49
CA LYS A 187 10.16 11.24 18.58
C LYS A 187 9.34 11.33 17.30
N GLY A 188 8.54 10.31 17.02
CA GLY A 188 7.56 10.36 15.93
C GLY A 188 6.45 11.35 16.25
N GLU A 189 5.81 11.17 17.41
CA GLU A 189 4.81 12.09 17.96
C GLU A 189 5.45 12.82 19.14
N PRO A 190 5.94 14.06 18.94
CA PRO A 190 6.58 14.81 20.00
C PRO A 190 5.55 15.48 20.92
N GLU A 191 5.90 15.64 22.19
CA GLU A 191 5.10 16.45 23.12
C GLU A 191 5.26 17.94 22.84
N ARG A 192 4.33 18.77 23.35
CA ARG A 192 4.45 20.24 23.31
C ARG A 192 5.84 20.70 23.76
N PHE A 193 6.40 21.67 23.06
CA PHE A 193 7.65 22.31 23.47
C PHE A 193 7.45 22.99 24.83
N SER A 194 8.29 22.63 25.80
CA SER A 194 8.26 23.16 27.16
C SER A 194 9.67 23.15 27.74
N PHE A 195 9.93 24.05 28.69
CA PHE A 195 11.13 24.03 29.53
C PHE A 195 10.94 23.17 30.79
N GLU A 196 9.74 22.62 31.00
CA GLU A 196 9.45 21.71 32.10
C GLU A 196 9.69 20.25 31.70
N TYR A 197 9.99 19.41 32.70
CA TYR A 197 10.15 17.95 32.52
C TYR A 197 11.11 17.56 31.37
N VAL A 198 12.17 18.34 31.15
CA VAL A 198 13.10 18.21 30.00
C VAL A 198 13.67 16.80 29.89
N THR A 199 14.36 16.33 30.93
CA THR A 199 15.04 15.03 30.91
C THR A 199 14.09 13.85 30.90
N GLN A 200 12.90 13.99 31.51
CA GLN A 200 11.87 12.94 31.54
C GLN A 200 11.28 12.64 30.15
N ARG A 201 11.39 13.61 29.23
CA ARG A 201 10.92 13.47 27.86
C ARG A 201 11.98 12.84 26.95
N TRP A 202 13.20 12.59 27.37
CA TRP A 202 14.21 12.06 26.45
C TRP A 202 14.04 10.54 26.24
N THR A 203 14.23 10.04 25.01
CA THR A 203 14.05 8.62 24.67
C THR A 203 15.14 8.08 23.73
N SER A 204 15.56 6.84 23.97
CA SER A 204 16.56 6.10 23.18
C SER A 204 15.94 5.09 22.21
N HIS A 205 14.61 5.12 22.00
CA HIS A 205 13.90 4.10 21.22
C HIS A 205 14.33 4.00 19.75
N VAL A 206 15.03 5.00 19.20
CA VAL A 206 15.57 4.91 17.83
C VAL A 206 16.56 3.76 17.66
N TRP A 207 17.31 3.41 18.70
CA TRP A 207 18.34 2.36 18.63
C TRP A 207 17.75 0.96 18.50
N ASP A 208 16.56 0.72 19.06
CA ASP A 208 15.83 -0.54 18.91
C ASP A 208 15.44 -0.82 17.45
N ARG A 209 15.30 0.24 16.63
CA ARG A 209 15.02 0.12 15.20
C ARG A 209 16.25 -0.27 14.40
N LEU A 210 17.44 0.19 14.81
CA LEU A 210 18.70 -0.14 14.16
C LEU A 210 19.14 -1.59 14.41
N ALA A 211 18.64 -2.23 15.47
CA ALA A 211 18.83 -3.65 15.74
C ALA A 211 18.00 -4.56 14.81
N LYS A 212 17.02 -4.02 14.05
CA LYS A 212 16.21 -4.81 13.11
C LYS A 212 16.92 -4.95 11.77
N PRO A 213 16.71 -6.07 11.04
CA PRO A 213 17.25 -6.22 9.69
C PRO A 213 16.85 -5.06 8.77
N ILE A 214 17.78 -4.64 7.92
CA ILE A 214 17.53 -3.58 6.93
C ILE A 214 16.46 -4.07 5.96
N SER A 215 15.42 -3.26 5.76
CA SER A 215 14.36 -3.50 4.78
C SER A 215 14.14 -2.24 3.95
N PHE A 216 14.25 -2.36 2.63
CA PHE A 216 13.98 -1.24 1.71
C PHE A 216 12.49 -0.85 1.69
N THR A 217 11.60 -1.75 2.10
CA THR A 217 10.14 -1.53 2.18
C THR A 217 9.63 -1.52 3.61
N GLY A 218 10.52 -1.54 4.60
CA GLY A 218 10.20 -1.42 6.03
C GLY A 218 9.27 -2.51 6.56
N SER A 219 8.31 -2.10 7.40
CA SER A 219 7.32 -2.98 8.07
C SER A 219 6.14 -3.37 7.18
N SER A 220 6.24 -3.12 5.87
CA SER A 220 5.22 -3.45 4.87
C SER A 220 5.52 -4.76 4.13
N VAL A 221 6.61 -5.44 4.45
CA VAL A 221 6.91 -6.77 3.87
C VAL A 221 5.99 -7.82 4.49
N VAL A 222 5.11 -8.36 3.67
CA VAL A 222 4.26 -9.52 3.99
C VAL A 222 4.62 -10.63 3.01
N ASP A 223 4.65 -11.88 3.48
CA ASP A 223 4.89 -13.04 2.61
C ASP A 223 3.74 -13.18 1.59
N SER A 224 4.03 -13.69 0.39
CA SER A 224 2.99 -14.05 -0.58
C SER A 224 1.94 -14.98 0.05
N PRO A 225 0.64 -14.78 -0.24
CA PRO A 225 -0.40 -15.64 0.30
C PRO A 225 -0.33 -17.03 -0.34
N PHE A 226 -1.08 -17.98 0.20
CA PHE A 226 -1.23 -19.26 -0.45
C PHE A 226 -2.11 -19.11 -1.70
N VAL A 227 -1.63 -19.58 -2.85
CA VAL A 227 -2.40 -19.69 -4.09
C VAL A 227 -2.10 -21.07 -4.67
N ALA A 228 -3.13 -21.91 -4.78
CA ALA A 228 -2.98 -23.30 -5.20
C ALA A 228 -2.23 -23.40 -6.55
N GLY A 229 -1.18 -24.22 -6.60
CA GLY A 229 -0.33 -24.39 -7.78
C GLY A 229 0.73 -23.29 -8.03
N GLU A 230 0.65 -22.14 -7.34
CA GLU A 230 1.45 -20.96 -7.67
C GLU A 230 2.38 -20.49 -6.54
N SER A 231 1.87 -20.43 -5.30
CA SER A 231 2.63 -19.85 -4.19
C SER A 231 2.18 -20.33 -2.81
N ALA A 232 3.10 -20.26 -1.84
CA ALA A 232 2.82 -20.57 -0.45
C ALA A 232 3.55 -19.59 0.49
N PRO A 233 2.92 -19.19 1.61
CA PRO A 233 3.53 -18.32 2.61
C PRO A 233 4.70 -19.03 3.31
N LYS A 234 5.83 -18.32 3.48
CA LYS A 234 7.04 -18.88 4.10
C LYS A 234 6.91 -19.05 5.62
N LYS A 235 6.20 -18.13 6.29
CA LYS A 235 6.08 -18.09 7.76
C LYS A 235 4.78 -18.69 8.30
N PHE A 236 3.96 -19.32 7.46
CA PHE A 236 2.71 -19.96 7.88
C PHE A 236 2.78 -21.45 7.59
N ALA A 237 2.69 -22.28 8.64
CA ALA A 237 2.68 -23.73 8.52
C ALA A 237 1.23 -24.24 8.52
N PHE A 238 0.85 -24.97 7.47
CA PHE A 238 -0.48 -25.56 7.36
C PHE A 238 -0.55 -26.91 8.10
N ASN A 239 -1.65 -27.12 8.81
CA ASN A 239 -2.03 -28.41 9.37
C ASN A 239 -3.41 -28.79 8.82
N SER A 240 -3.52 -29.92 8.12
CA SER A 240 -4.78 -30.37 7.54
C SER A 240 -5.67 -31.18 8.48
N ASP A 241 -5.21 -31.50 9.70
CA ASP A 241 -6.01 -32.24 10.69
C ASP A 241 -7.10 -31.34 11.28
N GLU A 242 -8.36 -31.65 10.96
CA GLU A 242 -9.53 -30.95 11.47
C GLU A 242 -9.65 -30.97 13.00
N ASN A 243 -9.16 -32.03 13.66
CA ASN A 243 -9.23 -32.16 15.12
C ASN A 243 -8.23 -31.24 15.82
N ALA A 244 -7.16 -30.83 15.13
CA ALA A 244 -6.23 -29.82 15.59
C ALA A 244 -6.76 -28.38 15.40
N GLY A 245 -7.97 -28.21 14.86
CA GLY A 245 -8.61 -26.92 14.60
C GLY A 245 -9.06 -26.15 15.84
N VAL A 246 -9.55 -24.93 15.60
CA VAL A 246 -9.91 -23.94 16.64
C VAL A 246 -11.24 -24.29 17.33
N ALA A 247 -12.21 -24.84 16.61
CA ALA A 247 -13.52 -25.19 17.15
C ALA A 247 -13.41 -26.32 18.18
N VAL A 248 -14.22 -26.26 19.25
CA VAL A 248 -14.34 -27.35 20.23
C VAL A 248 -14.95 -28.60 19.60
N SER A 249 -16.00 -28.40 18.80
CA SER A 249 -16.68 -29.45 18.03
C SER A 249 -16.93 -28.97 16.61
N LEU A 250 -16.79 -29.87 15.65
CA LEU A 250 -17.16 -29.64 14.25
C LEU A 250 -18.39 -30.46 13.90
N LYS A 251 -19.23 -29.91 13.03
CA LYS A 251 -20.27 -30.70 12.38
C LYS A 251 -19.66 -31.68 11.38
N PRO A 252 -20.33 -32.82 11.11
CA PRO A 252 -19.82 -33.85 10.20
C PRO A 252 -19.52 -33.31 8.81
N ALA A 253 -18.54 -33.92 8.14
CA ALA A 253 -18.21 -33.58 6.77
C ALA A 253 -19.37 -33.94 5.80
N PRO A 254 -19.76 -33.04 4.89
CA PRO A 254 -20.72 -33.36 3.85
C PRO A 254 -20.20 -34.47 2.91
N ALA A 255 -21.11 -35.20 2.29
CA ALA A 255 -20.77 -36.25 1.33
C ALA A 255 -20.21 -35.67 0.03
N VAL A 256 -19.16 -36.30 -0.51
CA VAL A 256 -18.68 -36.04 -1.87
C VAL A 256 -19.58 -36.77 -2.85
N LEU A 257 -20.12 -36.05 -3.83
CA LEU A 257 -21.07 -36.56 -4.82
C LEU A 257 -20.38 -36.95 -6.12
N GLU A 258 -19.50 -36.09 -6.62
CA GLU A 258 -18.75 -36.29 -7.87
C GLU A 258 -17.40 -35.59 -7.76
N SER A 259 -16.39 -36.10 -8.47
CA SER A 259 -15.13 -35.40 -8.69
C SER A 259 -14.61 -35.76 -10.08
N LYS A 260 -14.23 -34.74 -10.86
CA LYS A 260 -13.70 -34.92 -12.22
C LYS A 260 -12.66 -33.86 -12.56
N GLU A 261 -11.77 -34.21 -13.47
CA GLU A 261 -10.81 -33.26 -14.05
C GLU A 261 -11.55 -32.22 -14.91
N LEU A 262 -11.12 -30.97 -14.85
CA LEU A 262 -11.61 -29.90 -15.71
C LEU A 262 -11.21 -30.23 -17.17
N PRO A 263 -12.12 -30.19 -18.15
CA PRO A 263 -11.85 -30.69 -19.50
C PRO A 263 -10.97 -29.76 -20.35
N PHE A 264 -10.48 -28.66 -19.78
CA PHE A 264 -9.58 -27.70 -20.40
C PHE A 264 -8.64 -27.10 -19.36
N GLN A 265 -7.53 -26.52 -19.82
CA GLN A 265 -6.62 -25.78 -18.95
C GLN A 265 -7.04 -24.32 -18.85
N ALA A 266 -7.35 -23.87 -17.64
CA ALA A 266 -7.63 -22.46 -17.38
C ALA A 266 -6.31 -21.71 -17.14
N VAL A 267 -5.68 -21.26 -18.22
CA VAL A 267 -4.42 -20.50 -18.20
C VAL A 267 -4.66 -19.01 -18.42
N GLY A 268 -3.64 -18.18 -18.34
CA GLY A 268 -3.76 -16.75 -18.62
C GLY A 268 -2.65 -16.26 -19.54
N LEU A 269 -2.09 -15.10 -19.21
CA LEU A 269 -1.02 -14.50 -20.00
C LEU A 269 0.12 -15.50 -20.28
N PHE A 270 0.51 -15.62 -21.55
CA PHE A 270 1.54 -16.55 -22.03
C PHE A 270 1.26 -18.04 -21.72
N GLU A 271 -0.02 -18.42 -21.60
CA GLU A 271 -0.43 -19.79 -21.29
C GLU A 271 0.13 -20.29 -19.95
N HIS A 272 0.41 -19.37 -19.03
CA HIS A 272 0.86 -19.68 -17.68
C HIS A 272 -0.30 -19.72 -16.68
N GLY A 273 -0.01 -20.37 -15.55
CA GLY A 273 -0.90 -20.51 -14.40
C GLY A 273 -1.92 -21.62 -14.52
N ASN A 274 -2.88 -21.62 -13.60
CA ASN A 274 -3.92 -22.64 -13.47
C ASN A 274 -5.25 -21.99 -13.07
N ALA A 275 -6.31 -22.81 -12.95
CA ALA A 275 -7.59 -22.33 -12.45
C ALA A 275 -7.43 -21.75 -11.03
N ALA A 276 -7.79 -20.48 -10.86
CA ALA A 276 -7.75 -19.77 -9.59
C ALA A 276 -9.04 -19.98 -8.81
N ASP A 277 -10.19 -19.72 -9.45
CA ASP A 277 -11.49 -19.75 -8.79
C ASP A 277 -12.63 -20.10 -9.76
N ILE A 278 -13.79 -20.45 -9.20
CA ILE A 278 -15.02 -20.82 -9.90
C ILE A 278 -16.22 -20.06 -9.32
N ALA A 279 -17.04 -19.47 -10.19
CA ALA A 279 -18.31 -18.85 -9.83
C ALA A 279 -19.46 -19.44 -10.64
N TYR A 280 -20.65 -19.54 -10.04
CA TYR A 280 -21.85 -20.04 -10.71
C TYR A 280 -22.92 -18.96 -10.88
N ASN A 281 -23.55 -18.92 -12.05
CA ASN A 281 -24.71 -18.10 -12.34
C ASN A 281 -25.96 -18.97 -12.47
N SER A 282 -26.86 -18.86 -11.50
CA SER A 282 -28.10 -19.64 -11.45
C SER A 282 -29.12 -19.27 -12.53
N GLU A 283 -29.10 -18.03 -13.03
CA GLU A 283 -30.05 -17.55 -14.04
C GLU A 283 -29.71 -18.10 -15.43
N LYS A 284 -28.41 -18.24 -15.72
CA LYS A 284 -27.89 -18.75 -16.98
C LYS A 284 -27.52 -20.24 -16.95
N ASN A 285 -27.54 -20.87 -15.77
CA ASN A 285 -27.01 -22.22 -15.53
C ASN A 285 -25.59 -22.38 -16.12
N GLN A 286 -24.70 -21.47 -15.74
CA GLN A 286 -23.38 -21.30 -16.32
C GLN A 286 -22.32 -21.12 -15.23
N PHE A 287 -21.09 -21.58 -15.48
CA PHE A 287 -19.94 -21.27 -14.64
C PHE A 287 -19.00 -20.28 -15.31
N ALA A 288 -18.29 -19.51 -14.49
CA ALA A 288 -17.08 -18.80 -14.88
C ALA A 288 -15.91 -19.36 -14.08
N ILE A 289 -14.85 -19.75 -14.79
CA ILE A 289 -13.58 -20.16 -14.19
C ILE A 289 -12.55 -19.08 -14.54
N THR A 290 -11.87 -18.56 -13.53
CA THR A 290 -10.78 -17.60 -13.74
C THR A 290 -9.44 -18.28 -13.53
N SER A 291 -8.39 -17.83 -14.23
CA SER A 291 -7.04 -18.33 -14.03
C SER A 291 -6.19 -17.37 -13.19
N THR A 292 -5.18 -17.91 -12.53
CA THR A 292 -4.21 -17.17 -11.71
C THR A 292 -3.51 -16.06 -12.51
N GLN A 293 -3.42 -16.21 -13.83
CA GLN A 293 -2.81 -15.25 -14.76
C GLN A 293 -3.83 -14.42 -15.57
N ALA A 294 -5.01 -14.17 -15.01
CA ALA A 294 -6.06 -13.29 -15.55
C ALA A 294 -6.68 -13.74 -16.90
N GLY A 295 -6.84 -15.05 -17.06
CA GLY A 295 -7.79 -15.64 -18.02
C GLY A 295 -9.17 -15.80 -17.41
N ILE A 296 -10.20 -15.79 -18.24
CA ILE A 296 -11.58 -16.10 -17.88
C ILE A 296 -12.18 -17.07 -18.89
N TYR A 297 -12.93 -18.06 -18.39
CA TYR A 297 -13.49 -19.16 -19.15
C TYR A 297 -14.93 -19.38 -18.72
N PHE A 298 -15.87 -19.14 -19.63
CA PHE A 298 -17.29 -19.38 -19.40
C PHE A 298 -17.67 -20.77 -19.88
N THR A 299 -18.38 -21.54 -19.06
CA THR A 299 -18.76 -22.93 -19.38
C THR A 299 -20.22 -23.19 -19.10
N ASP A 300 -20.81 -24.17 -19.78
CA ASP A 300 -22.10 -24.70 -19.32
C ASP A 300 -21.97 -25.51 -18.02
N ASP A 301 -23.08 -26.08 -17.57
CA ASP A 301 -23.20 -26.86 -16.34
C ASP A 301 -22.44 -28.19 -16.34
N LYS A 302 -21.95 -28.62 -17.51
CA LYS A 302 -21.11 -29.81 -17.74
C LYS A 302 -19.65 -29.44 -17.99
N PHE A 303 -19.27 -28.17 -17.80
CA PHE A 303 -17.94 -27.63 -18.02
C PHE A 303 -17.47 -27.63 -19.48
N ASN A 304 -18.40 -27.67 -20.44
CA ASN A 304 -18.04 -27.41 -21.84
C ASN A 304 -17.78 -25.92 -22.05
N LEU A 305 -16.61 -25.59 -22.58
CA LEU A 305 -16.18 -24.22 -22.82
C LEU A 305 -17.08 -23.53 -23.86
N ARG A 306 -17.53 -22.30 -23.55
CA ARG A 306 -18.37 -21.46 -24.41
C ARG A 306 -17.62 -20.25 -24.93
N GLU A 307 -17.08 -19.44 -24.03
CA GLU A 307 -16.37 -18.21 -24.33
C GLU A 307 -15.16 -18.10 -23.42
N ASN A 308 -14.09 -17.45 -23.88
CA ASN A 308 -12.93 -17.17 -23.06
C ASN A 308 -12.21 -15.90 -23.51
N ALA A 309 -11.51 -15.28 -22.56
CA ALA A 309 -10.58 -14.22 -22.85
C ALA A 309 -9.37 -14.27 -21.91
N ILE A 310 -8.26 -13.69 -22.35
CA ILE A 310 -7.06 -13.44 -21.55
C ILE A 310 -6.87 -11.94 -21.48
N LEU A 311 -6.97 -11.40 -20.26
CA LEU A 311 -6.78 -9.98 -20.00
C LEU A 311 -5.32 -9.56 -20.28
N ASP A 312 -5.13 -8.35 -20.79
CA ASP A 312 -3.81 -7.72 -20.93
C ASP A 312 -3.25 -7.28 -19.56
N LYS A 313 -2.97 -8.26 -18.71
CA LYS A 313 -2.47 -8.09 -17.34
C LYS A 313 -1.29 -7.10 -17.21
N PRO A 314 -0.26 -7.08 -18.09
CA PRO A 314 0.86 -6.15 -17.98
C PRO A 314 0.50 -4.66 -18.09
N ASN A 315 -0.59 -4.31 -18.80
CA ASN A 315 -0.91 -2.93 -19.14
C ASN A 315 -2.08 -2.35 -18.31
N GLY A 316 -1.85 -2.13 -17.02
CA GLY A 316 -2.80 -1.49 -16.10
C GLY A 316 -2.31 -1.54 -14.66
N TYR A 317 -3.20 -1.30 -13.69
CA TYR A 317 -2.87 -1.57 -12.29
C TYR A 317 -2.55 -3.05 -12.08
N ASP A 318 -1.66 -3.32 -11.14
CA ASP A 318 -1.06 -4.63 -10.95
C ASP A 318 -2.11 -5.69 -10.53
N ILE A 319 -2.09 -6.82 -11.24
CA ILE A 319 -2.90 -8.03 -10.98
C ILE A 319 -1.90 -9.18 -10.76
N PRO A 320 -1.28 -9.30 -9.57
CA PRO A 320 -0.17 -10.24 -9.38
C PRO A 320 -0.57 -11.70 -9.62
N LEU A 321 -1.61 -12.19 -8.93
CA LEU A 321 -2.31 -13.44 -9.24
C LEU A 321 -3.79 -13.21 -8.95
N THR A 322 -4.66 -13.55 -9.91
CA THR A 322 -6.11 -13.64 -9.66
C THR A 322 -6.37 -14.80 -8.71
N VAL A 323 -7.26 -14.60 -7.74
CA VAL A 323 -7.53 -15.59 -6.69
C VAL A 323 -9.00 -15.82 -6.40
N ALA A 324 -9.90 -14.93 -6.82
CA ALA A 324 -11.32 -15.09 -6.59
C ALA A 324 -12.17 -14.33 -7.62
N SER A 325 -13.41 -14.77 -7.79
CA SER A 325 -14.37 -14.29 -8.77
C SER A 325 -15.81 -14.51 -8.32
N THR A 326 -16.71 -13.62 -8.69
CA THR A 326 -18.15 -13.76 -8.42
C THR A 326 -18.98 -13.16 -9.55
N PHE A 327 -20.20 -13.64 -9.72
CA PHE A 327 -21.18 -12.99 -10.58
C PHE A 327 -21.85 -11.82 -9.88
N VAL A 328 -21.91 -10.67 -10.55
CA VAL A 328 -22.77 -9.52 -10.20
C VAL A 328 -23.66 -9.24 -11.42
N GLY A 329 -24.87 -9.80 -11.39
CA GLY A 329 -25.74 -9.82 -12.58
C GLY A 329 -25.09 -10.59 -13.73
N ASN A 330 -24.84 -9.91 -14.85
CA ASN A 330 -24.20 -10.49 -16.05
C ASN A 330 -22.66 -10.37 -16.03
N GLN A 331 -22.10 -9.68 -15.04
CA GLN A 331 -20.67 -9.41 -14.95
C GLN A 331 -20.00 -10.45 -14.07
N VAL A 332 -18.81 -10.90 -14.46
CA VAL A 332 -17.90 -11.63 -13.59
C VAL A 332 -16.89 -10.63 -13.04
N VAL A 333 -17.02 -10.32 -11.76
CA VAL A 333 -16.05 -9.50 -11.03
C VAL A 333 -14.99 -10.43 -10.47
N SER A 334 -13.74 -10.18 -10.81
CA SER A 334 -12.58 -10.97 -10.40
C SER A 334 -11.60 -10.11 -9.64
N THR A 335 -10.83 -10.72 -8.74
CA THR A 335 -9.85 -10.02 -7.91
C THR A 335 -8.52 -10.75 -7.82
N ALA A 336 -7.44 -9.97 -7.80
CA ALA A 336 -6.14 -10.46 -7.39
C ALA A 336 -5.94 -10.39 -5.88
N TYR A 337 -4.99 -11.14 -5.34
CA TYR A 337 -4.77 -11.20 -3.88
C TYR A 337 -4.48 -9.83 -3.24
N ASN A 338 -4.01 -8.85 -4.02
CA ASN A 338 -3.75 -7.48 -3.61
C ASN A 338 -5.01 -6.58 -3.60
N LYS A 339 -6.20 -7.16 -3.84
CA LYS A 339 -7.51 -6.48 -3.91
C LYS A 339 -7.70 -5.59 -5.15
N THR A 340 -6.88 -5.74 -6.18
CA THR A 340 -7.16 -5.17 -7.51
C THR A 340 -8.27 -5.97 -8.17
N LEU A 341 -9.29 -5.28 -8.69
CA LEU A 341 -10.42 -5.86 -9.38
C LEU A 341 -10.26 -5.75 -10.91
N TRP A 342 -10.86 -6.69 -11.61
CA TRP A 342 -11.09 -6.64 -13.04
C TRP A 342 -12.42 -7.32 -13.37
N ILE A 343 -13.12 -6.83 -14.38
CA ILE A 343 -14.50 -7.23 -14.68
C ILE A 343 -14.61 -7.61 -16.14
N VAL A 344 -15.29 -8.73 -16.41
CA VAL A 344 -15.66 -9.16 -17.75
C VAL A 344 -17.16 -9.42 -17.81
N GLU A 345 -17.78 -9.02 -18.92
CA GLU A 345 -19.20 -9.15 -19.17
C GLU A 345 -19.45 -9.80 -20.53
N GLN A 346 -20.30 -10.83 -20.55
CA GLN A 346 -20.78 -11.40 -21.81
C GLN A 346 -21.68 -10.40 -22.53
N THR A 347 -21.26 -9.93 -23.70
CA THR A 347 -21.89 -8.85 -24.46
C THR A 347 -21.99 -9.25 -25.94
N PRO A 348 -23.12 -9.01 -26.63
CA PRO A 348 -23.20 -9.29 -28.06
C PRO A 348 -22.10 -8.59 -28.85
N GLN A 349 -21.41 -9.30 -29.76
CA GLN A 349 -20.27 -8.77 -30.52
C GLN A 349 -20.59 -7.44 -31.23
N SER A 350 -21.82 -7.27 -31.71
CA SER A 350 -22.27 -6.04 -32.37
C SER A 350 -22.28 -4.78 -31.48
N LYS A 351 -22.16 -4.95 -30.17
CA LYS A 351 -22.07 -3.86 -29.18
C LYS A 351 -20.64 -3.66 -28.65
N ILE A 352 -19.68 -4.45 -29.12
CA ILE A 352 -18.29 -4.40 -28.68
C ILE A 352 -17.48 -3.58 -29.67
N ASP A 353 -16.74 -2.60 -29.16
CA ASP A 353 -15.75 -1.85 -29.94
C ASP A 353 -14.49 -2.71 -30.11
N GLU A 354 -14.15 -3.05 -31.36
CA GLU A 354 -13.04 -3.96 -31.69
C GLU A 354 -11.68 -3.47 -31.16
N PHE A 355 -11.45 -2.15 -31.18
CA PHE A 355 -10.21 -1.59 -30.66
C PHE A 355 -10.14 -1.71 -29.14
N LYS A 356 -11.24 -1.43 -28.44
CA LYS A 356 -11.30 -1.62 -26.98
C LYS A 356 -11.13 -3.08 -26.59
N GLU A 357 -11.75 -4.01 -27.34
CA GLU A 357 -11.61 -5.45 -27.10
C GLU A 357 -10.15 -5.90 -27.27
N TRP A 358 -9.51 -5.56 -28.39
CA TRP A 358 -8.09 -5.88 -28.65
C TRP A 358 -7.14 -5.26 -27.61
N ASN A 359 -7.44 -4.05 -27.15
CA ASN A 359 -6.60 -3.34 -26.19
C ASN A 359 -6.70 -3.94 -24.78
N VAL A 360 -7.87 -4.47 -24.40
CA VAL A 360 -8.07 -5.05 -23.07
C VAL A 360 -7.74 -6.54 -23.04
N PHE A 361 -8.02 -7.28 -24.11
CA PHE A 361 -7.80 -8.71 -24.18
C PHE A 361 -6.68 -9.07 -25.17
N ARG A 362 -5.68 -9.81 -24.70
CA ARG A 362 -4.62 -10.39 -25.53
C ARG A 362 -5.15 -11.52 -26.42
N LYS A 363 -6.20 -12.18 -25.96
CA LYS A 363 -6.91 -13.26 -26.63
C LYS A 363 -8.38 -13.20 -26.20
N THR A 364 -9.30 -13.40 -27.13
CA THR A 364 -10.75 -13.43 -26.90
C THR A 364 -11.38 -14.39 -27.89
N SER A 365 -12.42 -15.11 -27.48
CA SER A 365 -13.29 -15.86 -28.40
C SER A 365 -14.33 -14.97 -29.09
N GLY A 366 -14.37 -13.68 -28.76
CA GLY A 366 -15.49 -12.78 -29.06
C GLY A 366 -16.61 -12.91 -28.03
N GLY A 367 -17.53 -11.94 -28.05
CA GLY A 367 -18.70 -11.89 -27.18
C GLY A 367 -18.41 -11.42 -25.74
N LEU A 368 -17.21 -10.88 -25.49
CA LEU A 368 -16.76 -10.49 -24.15
C LEU A 368 -16.30 -9.03 -24.14
N MET A 369 -16.80 -8.27 -23.17
CA MET A 369 -16.41 -6.88 -22.94
C MET A 369 -15.81 -6.74 -21.54
N ALA A 370 -14.85 -5.83 -21.36
CA ALA A 370 -14.48 -5.35 -20.04
C ALA A 370 -15.19 -4.02 -19.77
N PRO A 371 -16.21 -3.97 -18.88
CA PRO A 371 -17.02 -2.76 -18.65
C PRO A 371 -16.20 -1.56 -18.17
N LEU A 372 -15.12 -1.82 -17.44
CA LEU A 372 -14.19 -0.82 -16.93
C LEU A 372 -13.06 -0.47 -17.92
N TYR A 373 -13.11 -1.03 -19.13
CA TYR A 373 -12.04 -0.91 -20.13
C TYR A 373 -10.67 -1.30 -19.52
N ARG A 374 -9.77 -0.33 -19.32
CA ARG A 374 -8.44 -0.52 -18.73
C ARG A 374 -8.38 -0.15 -17.25
N GLU A 375 -9.45 0.41 -16.72
CA GLU A 375 -9.53 0.70 -15.29
C GLU A 375 -9.60 -0.59 -14.50
N ARG A 376 -8.86 -0.61 -13.40
CA ARG A 376 -8.73 -1.74 -12.49
C ARG A 376 -8.83 -1.17 -11.09
N PRO A 377 -10.05 -0.98 -10.57
CA PRO A 377 -10.23 -0.41 -9.25
C PRO A 377 -9.60 -1.33 -8.22
N TRP A 378 -8.99 -0.78 -7.18
CA TRP A 378 -8.50 -1.56 -6.05
C TRP A 378 -9.25 -1.15 -4.79
N VAL A 379 -9.56 -2.14 -3.96
CA VAL A 379 -10.29 -1.90 -2.72
C VAL A 379 -9.32 -1.39 -1.66
N ASN A 380 -9.31 -0.06 -1.47
CA ASN A 380 -8.54 0.58 -0.40
C ASN A 380 -9.13 0.20 0.96
N THR A 381 -8.37 -0.58 1.73
CA THR A 381 -8.76 -1.09 3.06
C THR A 381 -8.02 -0.36 4.16
N VAL A 382 -8.65 -0.23 5.33
CA VAL A 382 -8.03 0.37 6.52
C VAL A 382 -7.56 -0.74 7.46
N ARG A 383 -8.46 -1.66 7.84
CA ARG A 383 -8.18 -2.78 8.74
C ARG A 383 -7.40 -3.89 8.04
N ALA A 384 -7.66 -4.13 6.75
CA ALA A 384 -6.95 -5.12 5.93
C ALA A 384 -5.80 -4.56 5.07
N LYS A 385 -5.29 -3.34 5.36
CA LYS A 385 -4.27 -2.67 4.53
C LYS A 385 -2.99 -3.49 4.35
N LYS A 386 -2.61 -4.29 5.36
CA LYS A 386 -1.45 -5.19 5.35
C LYS A 386 -1.83 -6.67 5.24
N ALA A 387 -2.99 -6.97 4.69
CA ALA A 387 -3.45 -8.33 4.47
C ALA A 387 -3.88 -8.53 3.02
N TYR A 388 -3.59 -9.71 2.48
CA TYR A 388 -4.11 -10.15 1.18
C TYR A 388 -5.50 -10.75 1.35
N ILE A 389 -6.21 -11.00 0.24
CA ILE A 389 -7.47 -11.74 0.20
C ILE A 389 -7.30 -12.98 -0.68
N LEU A 390 -8.16 -13.97 -0.50
CA LEU A 390 -8.26 -15.16 -1.37
C LEU A 390 -9.73 -15.51 -1.69
N THR A 391 -10.67 -14.62 -1.37
CA THR A 391 -12.09 -14.86 -1.60
C THR A 391 -12.77 -13.58 -2.10
N LEU A 392 -13.85 -13.78 -2.85
CA LEU A 392 -14.74 -12.74 -3.34
C LEU A 392 -16.09 -13.41 -3.63
N ALA A 393 -17.15 -12.92 -2.99
CA ALA A 393 -18.50 -13.45 -3.18
C ALA A 393 -19.51 -12.30 -3.18
N TYR A 394 -20.55 -12.41 -4.00
CA TYR A 394 -21.63 -11.43 -4.08
C TYR A 394 -22.87 -11.91 -3.34
N ASP A 395 -23.38 -11.10 -2.42
CA ASP A 395 -24.65 -11.36 -1.76
C ASP A 395 -25.79 -10.70 -2.53
N LYS A 396 -26.75 -11.51 -3.00
CA LYS A 396 -27.89 -11.01 -3.77
C LYS A 396 -28.85 -10.15 -2.94
N ASP A 397 -28.93 -10.42 -1.64
CA ASP A 397 -29.88 -9.75 -0.74
C ASP A 397 -29.39 -8.35 -0.35
N SER A 398 -28.18 -8.27 0.21
CA SER A 398 -27.58 -6.97 0.55
C SER A 398 -27.06 -6.20 -0.66
N LYS A 399 -26.86 -6.87 -1.81
CA LYS A 399 -26.31 -6.31 -3.05
C LYS A 399 -24.88 -5.77 -2.91
N TYR A 400 -24.10 -6.39 -2.04
CA TYR A 400 -22.69 -6.08 -1.82
C TYR A 400 -21.82 -7.28 -2.17
N MET A 401 -20.57 -7.00 -2.55
CA MET A 401 -19.53 -8.01 -2.59
C MET A 401 -18.82 -8.07 -1.24
N TYR A 402 -18.36 -9.26 -0.87
CA TYR A 402 -17.60 -9.49 0.35
C TYR A 402 -16.31 -10.25 0.05
N MET A 403 -15.26 -9.92 0.80
CA MET A 403 -13.97 -10.61 0.76
C MET A 403 -13.53 -10.94 2.20
N LEU A 404 -12.71 -11.96 2.35
CA LEU A 404 -12.06 -12.30 3.62
C LEU A 404 -10.55 -12.16 3.48
N SER A 405 -9.94 -11.40 4.40
CA SER A 405 -8.48 -11.24 4.43
C SER A 405 -7.79 -12.46 5.05
N VAL A 406 -6.61 -12.80 4.55
CA VAL A 406 -5.80 -13.88 5.12
C VAL A 406 -4.84 -13.37 6.21
N PRO A 407 -4.70 -14.10 7.33
CA PRO A 407 -3.81 -13.72 8.41
C PRO A 407 -2.33 -13.83 7.99
N ASN A 408 -1.50 -12.94 8.52
CA ASN A 408 -0.05 -12.93 8.28
C ASN A 408 0.70 -12.26 9.48
N PRO A 409 2.04 -12.27 9.52
CA PRO A 409 2.80 -11.70 10.63
C PRO A 409 2.55 -10.20 10.90
N ALA A 410 2.18 -9.42 9.89
CA ALA A 410 1.84 -8.00 10.04
C ALA A 410 0.36 -7.76 10.38
N SER A 411 -0.53 -8.71 10.06
CA SER A 411 -1.97 -8.66 10.36
C SER A 411 -2.49 -10.03 10.81
N GLN A 412 -2.52 -10.25 12.12
CA GLN A 412 -2.99 -11.51 12.73
C GLN A 412 -4.52 -11.56 12.93
N LYS A 413 -5.28 -11.06 11.96
CA LYS A 413 -6.75 -10.99 11.98
C LYS A 413 -7.31 -11.39 10.62
N ILE A 414 -8.49 -12.00 10.62
CA ILE A 414 -9.33 -12.16 9.44
C ILE A 414 -10.31 -10.98 9.43
N ILE A 415 -10.36 -10.24 8.33
CA ILE A 415 -11.22 -9.07 8.15
C ILE A 415 -12.25 -9.41 7.08
N LEU A 416 -13.53 -9.28 7.42
CA LEU A 416 -14.62 -9.26 6.46
C LEU A 416 -14.68 -7.86 5.85
N ILE A 417 -14.48 -7.79 4.54
CA ILE A 417 -14.43 -6.55 3.76
C ILE A 417 -15.69 -6.49 2.93
N LYS A 418 -16.48 -5.42 3.05
CA LYS A 418 -17.71 -5.18 2.29
C LYS A 418 -17.46 -4.13 1.21
N VAL A 419 -17.84 -4.40 -0.03
CA VAL A 419 -17.54 -3.59 -1.21
C VAL A 419 -18.82 -3.34 -2.01
N ASP A 420 -19.09 -2.07 -2.35
CA ASP A 420 -20.21 -1.73 -3.24
C ASP A 420 -19.81 -2.04 -4.68
N PRO A 421 -20.52 -2.93 -5.40
CA PRO A 421 -20.19 -3.25 -6.78
C PRO A 421 -20.49 -2.11 -7.77
N LYS A 422 -21.26 -1.08 -7.38
CA LYS A 422 -21.59 0.04 -8.28
C LYS A 422 -20.40 0.94 -8.57
N ASP A 423 -19.56 1.17 -7.57
CA ASP A 423 -18.38 2.01 -7.65
C ASP A 423 -17.09 1.28 -7.28
N ASN A 424 -17.18 -0.01 -6.96
CA ASN A 424 -16.07 -0.88 -6.58
C ASN A 424 -15.32 -0.39 -5.32
N THR A 425 -16.00 0.34 -4.44
CA THR A 425 -15.39 1.01 -3.29
C THR A 425 -15.75 0.32 -1.97
N LEU A 426 -14.83 0.43 -1.00
CA LEU A 426 -15.02 -0.07 0.35
C LEU A 426 -16.25 0.56 1.03
N SER A 427 -17.17 -0.29 1.49
CA SER A 427 -18.35 0.12 2.28
C SER A 427 -18.23 -0.21 3.78
N GLY A 428 -17.37 -1.15 4.17
CA GLY A 428 -17.18 -1.49 5.58
C GLY A 428 -16.15 -2.59 5.82
N GLU A 429 -15.61 -2.64 7.04
CA GLU A 429 -14.69 -3.71 7.46
C GLU A 429 -15.00 -4.14 8.90
N LEU A 430 -15.12 -5.44 9.11
CA LEU A 430 -15.35 -6.05 10.42
C LEU A 430 -14.28 -7.11 10.69
N VAL A 431 -13.83 -7.21 11.95
CA VAL A 431 -12.93 -8.28 12.35
C VAL A 431 -13.76 -9.53 12.60
N VAL A 432 -13.43 -10.64 11.95
CA VAL A 432 -14.11 -11.92 12.17
C VAL A 432 -13.80 -12.44 13.57
N LYS A 433 -14.84 -12.83 14.31
CA LYS A 433 -14.76 -13.30 15.70
C LYS A 433 -15.57 -14.58 15.88
N ALA A 434 -15.37 -15.27 17.00
CA ALA A 434 -16.25 -16.37 17.39
C ALA A 434 -17.60 -15.79 17.83
N GLY A 435 -18.70 -16.33 17.29
CA GLY A 435 -20.05 -16.02 17.77
C GLY A 435 -20.32 -16.65 19.14
N GLU A 436 -21.38 -16.20 19.80
CA GLU A 436 -21.73 -16.65 21.16
C GLU A 436 -21.93 -18.17 21.27
N ASN A 437 -22.48 -18.77 20.21
CA ASN A 437 -22.72 -20.22 20.14
C ASN A 437 -21.56 -21.02 19.53
N PHE A 438 -20.47 -20.36 19.13
CA PHE A 438 -19.32 -21.01 18.51
C PHE A 438 -18.17 -21.16 19.52
N ALA A 439 -18.14 -22.30 20.21
CA ALA A 439 -17.12 -22.58 21.21
C ALA A 439 -15.74 -22.82 20.58
N ILE A 440 -14.73 -22.08 21.04
CA ILE A 440 -13.32 -22.23 20.64
C ILE A 440 -12.51 -22.91 21.75
N LYS A 441 -11.53 -23.75 21.37
CA LYS A 441 -10.60 -24.39 22.30
C LYS A 441 -9.73 -23.36 23.02
N ASP A 442 -9.31 -23.68 24.24
CA ASP A 442 -8.46 -22.78 25.05
C ASP A 442 -7.19 -22.35 24.30
N LYS A 443 -6.82 -21.08 24.43
CA LYS A 443 -5.70 -20.40 23.77
C LYS A 443 -5.72 -20.36 22.24
N ARG A 444 -6.73 -20.95 21.58
CA ARG A 444 -6.88 -20.89 20.12
C ARG A 444 -7.52 -19.58 19.68
N LYS A 445 -7.28 -19.18 18.44
CA LYS A 445 -7.78 -17.94 17.85
C LYS A 445 -8.41 -18.20 16.49
N ILE A 446 -9.48 -17.47 16.18
CA ILE A 446 -10.13 -17.50 14.85
C ILE A 446 -9.14 -17.19 13.72
N SER A 447 -8.14 -16.33 13.97
CA SER A 447 -7.10 -15.99 12.99
C SER A 447 -6.11 -17.11 12.68
N GLU A 448 -6.27 -18.30 13.26
CA GLU A 448 -5.52 -19.48 12.84
C GLU A 448 -6.16 -20.19 11.64
N TYR A 449 -7.43 -19.92 11.33
CA TYR A 449 -8.01 -20.35 10.06
C TYR A 449 -7.39 -19.56 8.91
N TYR A 450 -7.10 -20.26 7.81
CA TYR A 450 -6.50 -19.69 6.61
C TYR A 450 -7.43 -19.94 5.44
N ILE A 451 -8.28 -18.95 5.17
CA ILE A 451 -9.38 -19.06 4.22
C ILE A 451 -8.85 -18.95 2.79
N THR A 452 -9.14 -19.94 1.94
CA THR A 452 -8.65 -19.99 0.55
C THR A 452 -9.76 -20.05 -0.48
N ALA A 453 -11.01 -20.30 -0.08
CA ALA A 453 -12.16 -20.32 -0.96
C ALA A 453 -13.44 -20.02 -0.16
N GLY A 454 -14.50 -19.60 -0.83
CA GLY A 454 -15.81 -19.48 -0.21
C GLY A 454 -16.79 -18.65 -1.02
N ASP A 455 -18.07 -18.83 -0.73
CA ASP A 455 -19.18 -18.17 -1.41
C ASP A 455 -20.25 -17.77 -0.38
N ILE A 456 -21.25 -17.01 -0.81
CA ILE A 456 -22.34 -16.54 0.06
C ILE A 456 -23.61 -17.31 -0.23
N LYS A 457 -24.28 -17.72 0.85
CA LYS A 457 -25.62 -18.26 0.82
C LYS A 457 -26.39 -17.81 2.06
N ASP A 458 -27.62 -17.35 1.84
CA ASP A 458 -28.58 -16.96 2.89
C ASP A 458 -27.99 -15.99 3.93
N GLY A 459 -27.28 -14.95 3.46
CA GLY A 459 -26.66 -13.93 4.32
C GLY A 459 -25.42 -14.40 5.10
N LYS A 460 -24.90 -15.60 4.81
CA LYS A 460 -23.70 -16.17 5.44
C LYS A 460 -22.59 -16.35 4.42
N PHE A 461 -21.38 -15.98 4.81
CA PHE A 461 -20.17 -16.35 4.08
C PHE A 461 -19.75 -17.75 4.51
N VAL A 462 -19.85 -18.70 3.58
CA VAL A 462 -19.39 -20.07 3.76
C VAL A 462 -17.96 -20.17 3.25
N ALA A 463 -17.01 -20.23 4.18
CA ALA A 463 -15.59 -20.04 3.91
C ALA A 463 -14.78 -21.30 4.21
N TYR A 464 -14.12 -21.86 3.21
CA TYR A 464 -13.19 -22.97 3.39
C TYR A 464 -11.83 -22.48 3.87
N SER A 465 -11.37 -23.05 4.98
CA SER A 465 -10.04 -22.88 5.52
C SER A 465 -9.16 -24.07 5.17
N LYS A 466 -8.08 -23.82 4.41
CA LYS A 466 -7.02 -24.81 4.15
C LYS A 466 -6.39 -25.28 5.45
N ASN A 467 -6.18 -24.36 6.41
CA ASN A 467 -5.72 -24.74 7.72
C ASN A 467 -6.88 -25.40 8.49
N PHE A 468 -6.63 -26.59 9.01
CA PHE A 468 -7.56 -27.50 9.67
C PHE A 468 -8.68 -28.05 8.78
N ASN A 469 -8.58 -27.91 7.45
CA ASN A 469 -9.54 -28.51 6.51
C ASN A 469 -11.01 -28.33 6.95
N THR A 470 -11.40 -27.08 7.22
CA THR A 470 -12.65 -26.73 7.91
C THR A 470 -13.46 -25.76 7.07
N LEU A 471 -14.79 -25.94 7.02
CA LEU A 471 -15.73 -25.03 6.39
C LEU A 471 -16.43 -24.17 7.47
N LEU A 472 -16.19 -22.87 7.46
CA LEU A 472 -16.73 -21.91 8.43
C LEU A 472 -18.01 -21.26 7.91
N VAL A 473 -18.96 -20.98 8.80
CA VAL A 473 -20.14 -20.16 8.52
C VAL A 473 -20.01 -18.84 9.23
N ILE A 474 -19.88 -17.76 8.46
CA ILE A 474 -19.64 -16.42 8.99
C ILE A 474 -20.84 -15.55 8.66
N ASP A 475 -21.48 -14.97 9.67
CA ASP A 475 -22.55 -14.01 9.48
C ASP A 475 -22.03 -12.70 8.86
N LEU A 476 -22.63 -12.26 7.75
CA LEU A 476 -22.15 -11.07 7.03
C LEU A 476 -22.38 -9.77 7.80
N GLN A 477 -23.43 -9.71 8.63
CA GLN A 477 -23.80 -8.48 9.33
C GLN A 477 -22.91 -8.25 10.57
N SER A 478 -22.63 -9.31 11.32
CA SER A 478 -21.90 -9.25 12.59
C SER A 478 -20.42 -9.69 12.48
N ALA A 479 -20.04 -10.34 11.37
CA ALA A 479 -18.75 -11.01 11.19
C ALA A 479 -18.45 -12.05 12.27
N MET A 480 -19.49 -12.71 12.78
CA MET A 480 -19.35 -13.80 13.76
C MET A 480 -19.32 -15.15 13.05
N VAL A 481 -18.37 -16.01 13.41
CA VAL A 481 -18.41 -17.43 13.08
C VAL A 481 -19.52 -18.05 13.91
N GLU A 482 -20.57 -18.53 13.25
CA GLU A 482 -21.72 -19.16 13.91
C GLU A 482 -21.57 -20.67 13.99
N ASP A 483 -20.86 -21.26 13.04
CA ASP A 483 -20.76 -22.70 12.89
C ASP A 483 -19.50 -23.12 12.10
N ALA A 484 -19.14 -24.38 12.21
CA ALA A 484 -18.07 -24.97 11.41
C ALA A 484 -18.29 -26.47 11.16
N TYR A 485 -17.95 -26.90 9.95
CA TYR A 485 -18.04 -28.27 9.48
C TYR A 485 -16.64 -28.78 9.18
N ALA A 486 -16.38 -30.05 9.47
CA ALA A 486 -15.24 -30.72 8.87
C ALA A 486 -15.43 -30.72 7.34
N MET A 487 -14.34 -30.65 6.58
CA MET A 487 -14.41 -30.74 5.12
C MET A 487 -14.02 -32.15 4.68
N PRO A 488 -14.74 -32.80 3.74
CA PRO A 488 -14.29 -34.07 3.20
C PRO A 488 -12.94 -33.91 2.49
N LYS A 489 -12.18 -35.00 2.36
CA LYS A 489 -10.95 -35.00 1.58
C LYS A 489 -11.27 -34.79 0.11
N ILE A 490 -10.94 -33.61 -0.41
CA ILE A 490 -11.02 -33.28 -1.84
C ILE A 490 -9.69 -33.60 -2.52
N ASN A 491 -9.74 -33.96 -3.79
CA ASN A 491 -8.54 -34.24 -4.57
C ASN A 491 -7.80 -32.94 -4.93
N GLY A 492 -6.79 -32.59 -4.13
CA GLY A 492 -5.92 -31.44 -4.41
C GLY A 492 -6.15 -30.28 -3.45
N GLU A 493 -5.51 -29.15 -3.76
CA GLU A 493 -5.61 -27.93 -2.98
C GLU A 493 -6.80 -27.09 -3.44
N ILE A 494 -7.78 -26.88 -2.55
CA ILE A 494 -8.98 -26.12 -2.85
C ILE A 494 -8.66 -24.63 -3.00
N SER A 495 -9.06 -24.06 -4.14
CA SER A 495 -8.84 -22.66 -4.50
C SER A 495 -10.13 -21.90 -4.80
N GLY A 496 -11.23 -22.61 -5.08
CA GLY A 496 -12.53 -21.99 -5.36
C GLY A 496 -13.70 -22.79 -4.84
N LEU A 497 -14.80 -22.10 -4.58
CA LEU A 497 -16.03 -22.66 -4.02
C LEU A 497 -17.22 -21.82 -4.50
N THR A 498 -18.27 -22.47 -5.01
CA THR A 498 -19.53 -21.79 -5.33
C THR A 498 -20.76 -22.67 -5.09
N PHE A 499 -21.91 -22.05 -4.86
CA PHE A 499 -23.18 -22.78 -4.68
C PHE A 499 -23.90 -23.05 -6.01
N LYS A 500 -24.33 -24.29 -6.21
CA LYS A 500 -25.26 -24.68 -7.28
C LYS A 500 -26.43 -25.44 -6.68
N GLY A 501 -27.49 -24.71 -6.33
CA GLY A 501 -28.69 -25.26 -5.69
C GLY A 501 -28.39 -25.82 -4.29
N ASP A 502 -28.58 -27.12 -4.13
CA ASP A 502 -28.33 -27.91 -2.91
C ASP A 502 -26.93 -28.56 -2.90
N LYS A 503 -26.03 -28.08 -3.77
CA LYS A 503 -24.64 -28.54 -3.86
C LYS A 503 -23.66 -27.40 -3.70
N ILE A 504 -22.48 -27.75 -3.20
CA ILE A 504 -21.30 -26.90 -3.27
C ILE A 504 -20.37 -27.48 -4.33
N VAL A 505 -19.97 -26.63 -5.26
CA VAL A 505 -19.03 -26.95 -6.34
C VAL A 505 -17.67 -26.37 -5.96
N ILE A 506 -16.65 -27.21 -5.99
CA ILE A 506 -15.31 -26.91 -5.47
C ILE A 506 -14.32 -27.03 -6.61
N LEU A 507 -13.49 -26.00 -6.77
CA LEU A 507 -12.32 -26.02 -7.64
C LEU A 507 -11.08 -26.36 -6.81
N SER A 508 -10.26 -27.27 -7.32
CA SER A 508 -9.03 -27.70 -6.67
C SER A 508 -7.91 -28.00 -7.66
N HIS A 509 -6.67 -27.80 -7.25
CA HIS A 509 -5.48 -28.01 -8.08
C HIS A 509 -4.60 -29.13 -7.53
N LYS A 510 -4.11 -30.02 -8.41
CA LYS A 510 -3.16 -31.08 -8.06
C LYS A 510 -2.36 -31.52 -9.28
N ASP A 511 -1.05 -31.68 -9.14
CA ASP A 511 -0.17 -32.25 -10.17
C ASP A 511 -0.36 -31.60 -11.57
N SER A 512 -0.42 -30.26 -11.62
CA SER A 512 -0.65 -29.47 -12.84
C SER A 512 -2.01 -29.66 -13.51
N LYS A 513 -2.98 -30.24 -12.80
CA LYS A 513 -4.36 -30.44 -13.25
C LYS A 513 -5.34 -29.77 -12.29
N ASP A 514 -6.42 -29.26 -12.86
CA ASP A 514 -7.53 -28.68 -12.13
C ASP A 514 -8.69 -29.67 -12.08
N TYR A 515 -9.35 -29.77 -10.94
CA TYR A 515 -10.46 -30.68 -10.67
C TYR A 515 -11.66 -29.91 -10.16
N VAL A 516 -12.85 -30.32 -10.59
CA VAL A 516 -14.11 -29.87 -10.04
C VAL A 516 -14.75 -31.01 -9.25
N SER A 517 -15.08 -30.75 -8.00
CA SER A 517 -15.79 -31.69 -7.13
C SER A 517 -17.12 -31.11 -6.68
N GLU A 518 -18.15 -31.95 -6.63
CA GLU A 518 -19.45 -31.61 -6.04
C GLU A 518 -19.57 -32.27 -4.68
N ILE A 519 -19.96 -31.51 -3.66
CA ILE A 519 -20.32 -32.03 -2.35
C ILE A 519 -21.76 -31.64 -2.03
N GLN A 520 -22.40 -32.41 -1.16
CA GLN A 520 -23.69 -32.04 -0.61
C GLN A 520 -23.57 -30.71 0.13
N ASN A 521 -24.48 -29.78 -0.10
CA ASN A 521 -24.57 -28.57 0.71
C ASN A 521 -25.11 -28.94 2.12
N PRO A 522 -24.35 -28.72 3.21
CA PRO A 522 -24.82 -28.99 4.55
C PRO A 522 -25.64 -27.84 5.16
N PHE A 523 -25.80 -26.72 4.41
CA PHE A 523 -26.50 -25.49 4.81
C PHE A 523 -27.95 -25.46 4.35
#